data_AF-M7TUC5-F1
#
_entry.id   AF-M7TUC5-F1
#
_cell.length_a   1.000
_cell.length_b   1.000
_cell.length_c   1.000
_cell.angle_alpha   90.00
_cell.angle_beta   90.00
_cell.angle_gamma   90.00
#
_symmetry.space_group_name_H-M   'P 1'
#
loop_
_entity.id
_entity.type
_entity.pdbx_description
1 polymer ?
#
loop_
_entity_poly.entity_id
_entity_poly.type
_entity_poly.pdbx_seq_one_letter_code
_entity_poly.pdbx_strand_id
1 'polypeptide(L)'
;MRRLRIASLFLSLAVYPPIHELGHLTAAILKEIQILGIEYSVITVRDSFTSTGQILLFKTSGFLVTFYPALILFLYLWKRGSHWAHPAYVWLMASPLVSSRDFLEIGHIIGINGMGQTLYYTSILSTTLMLCVYMHEVYRNKGLLASFLNIQD
;
A
#
# COMPACT_ATOMS: atom_id res chain seq x y z
N MET A 1 -7.15 -0.37 -26.02
CA MET A 1 -6.22 -0.48 -24.87
C MET A 1 -6.49 0.52 -23.74
N ARG A 2 -6.78 1.81 -23.98
CA ARG A 2 -7.01 2.83 -22.94
C ARG A 2 -8.09 2.46 -21.89
N ARG A 3 -9.23 1.93 -22.32
CA ARG A 3 -10.34 1.52 -21.43
C ARG A 3 -9.95 0.40 -20.45
N LEU A 4 -9.15 -0.57 -20.91
CA LEU A 4 -8.64 -1.66 -20.07
C LEU A 4 -7.67 -1.14 -19.00
N ARG A 5 -6.81 -0.17 -19.34
CA ARG A 5 -5.88 0.45 -18.37
C ARG A 5 -6.62 1.22 -17.27
N ILE A 6 -7.66 1.96 -17.65
CA ILE A 6 -8.51 2.68 -16.69
C ILE A 6 -9.27 1.69 -15.80
N ALA A 7 -9.89 0.66 -16.41
CA ALA A 7 -10.58 -0.39 -15.67
C ALA A 7 -9.64 -1.12 -14.69
N SER A 8 -8.39 -1.39 -15.07
CA SER A 8 -7.41 -2.00 -14.18
C SER A 8 -7.03 -1.10 -13.00
N LEU A 9 -6.96 0.22 -13.19
CA LEU A 9 -6.70 1.16 -12.10
C LEU A 9 -7.85 1.16 -11.09
N PHE A 10 -9.10 1.19 -11.57
CA PHE A 10 -10.28 1.11 -10.71
C PHE A 10 -10.37 -0.24 -9.99
N LEU A 11 -10.11 -1.35 -10.68
CA LEU A 11 -10.08 -2.68 -10.08
C LEU A 11 -9.00 -2.77 -9.00
N SER A 12 -7.82 -2.21 -9.27
CA SER A 12 -6.73 -2.16 -8.30
C SER A 12 -7.18 -1.39 -7.04
N LEU A 13 -7.77 -0.20 -7.20
CA LEU A 13 -8.26 0.58 -6.05
C LEU A 13 -9.39 -0.13 -5.30
N ALA A 14 -10.29 -0.79 -6.01
CA ALA A 14 -11.39 -1.55 -5.39
C ALA A 14 -10.82 -2.70 -4.56
N VAL A 15 -9.90 -3.50 -5.09
CA VAL A 15 -9.37 -4.70 -4.41
C VAL A 15 -8.34 -4.35 -3.32
N TYR A 16 -7.88 -3.10 -3.24
CA TYR A 16 -6.88 -2.69 -2.24
C TYR A 16 -7.38 -2.87 -0.78
N PRO A 17 -8.53 -2.32 -0.33
CA PRO A 17 -8.99 -2.47 1.06
C PRO A 17 -9.11 -3.92 1.52
N PRO A 18 -9.72 -4.86 0.78
CA PRO A 18 -9.79 -6.24 1.26
C PRO A 18 -8.41 -6.90 1.37
N ILE A 19 -7.43 -6.54 0.53
CA ILE A 19 -6.06 -7.06 0.65
C ILE A 19 -5.32 -6.46 1.85
N HIS A 20 -5.53 -5.18 2.13
CA HIS A 20 -5.02 -4.54 3.35
C HIS A 20 -5.56 -5.28 4.59
N GLU A 21 -6.87 -5.52 4.64
CA GLU A 21 -7.50 -6.25 5.73
C GLU A 21 -7.03 -7.72 5.80
N LEU A 22 -6.75 -8.39 4.68
CA LEU A 22 -6.16 -9.73 4.70
C LEU A 22 -4.81 -9.77 5.45
N GLY A 23 -4.04 -8.68 5.43
CA GLY A 23 -2.85 -8.53 6.27
C GLY A 23 -3.19 -8.60 7.76
N HIS A 24 -4.15 -7.78 8.20
CA HIS A 24 -4.66 -7.80 9.58
C HIS A 24 -5.23 -9.16 9.97
N LEU A 25 -5.99 -9.82 9.08
CA LEU A 25 -6.53 -11.15 9.30
C LEU A 25 -5.43 -12.17 9.56
N THR A 26 -4.40 -12.15 8.71
CA THR A 26 -3.26 -13.06 8.81
C THR A 26 -2.52 -12.85 10.12
N ALA A 27 -2.28 -11.61 10.51
CA ALA A 27 -1.63 -11.30 11.79
C ALA A 27 -2.50 -11.72 12.99
N ALA A 28 -3.82 -11.53 12.91
CA ALA A 28 -4.75 -11.97 13.95
C ALA A 28 -4.72 -13.48 14.14
N ILE A 29 -4.77 -14.25 13.05
CA ILE A 29 -4.68 -15.72 13.10
C ILE A 29 -3.33 -16.18 13.67
N LEU A 30 -2.22 -15.60 13.20
CA LEU A 30 -0.87 -15.96 13.65
C LEU A 30 -0.60 -15.64 15.13
N LYS A 31 -1.36 -14.71 15.71
CA LYS A 31 -1.22 -14.29 17.11
C LYS A 31 -2.40 -14.71 17.98
N GLU A 32 -3.29 -15.55 17.46
CA GLU A 32 -4.48 -16.06 18.15
C GLU A 32 -5.35 -14.93 18.72
N ILE A 33 -5.41 -13.78 18.02
CA ILE A 33 -6.25 -12.65 18.39
C ILE A 33 -7.70 -12.97 18.02
N GLN A 34 -8.63 -12.72 18.96
CA GLN A 34 -10.03 -13.03 18.75
C GLN A 34 -10.67 -12.05 17.74
N ILE A 35 -11.10 -12.58 16.61
CA ILE A 35 -11.83 -11.83 15.56
C ILE A 35 -13.32 -11.78 15.93
N LEU A 36 -13.91 -10.59 15.90
CA LEU A 36 -15.34 -10.35 16.16
C LEU A 36 -16.13 -10.23 14.85
N GLY A 37 -15.52 -9.71 13.79
CA GLY A 37 -16.17 -9.53 12.50
C GLY A 37 -15.17 -9.24 11.38
N ILE A 38 -15.54 -9.63 10.16
CA ILE A 38 -14.78 -9.40 8.94
C ILE A 38 -15.70 -8.65 7.97
N GLU A 39 -15.36 -7.40 7.69
CA GLU A 39 -16.03 -6.56 6.70
C GLU A 39 -15.06 -6.25 5.55
N TYR A 40 -15.58 -5.64 4.48
CA TYR A 40 -14.82 -5.37 3.25
C TYR A 40 -13.53 -4.56 3.47
N SER A 41 -13.57 -3.60 4.39
CA SER A 41 -12.49 -2.66 4.67
C SER A 41 -12.16 -2.53 6.15
N VAL A 42 -12.66 -3.45 6.98
CA VAL A 42 -12.45 -3.44 8.42
C VAL A 42 -12.49 -4.86 8.97
N ILE A 43 -11.46 -5.25 9.72
CA ILE A 43 -11.50 -6.38 10.64
C ILE A 43 -11.66 -5.86 12.06
N THR A 44 -12.74 -6.30 12.71
CA THR A 44 -12.97 -6.00 14.12
C THR A 44 -12.42 -7.14 14.95
N VAL A 45 -11.55 -6.80 15.90
CA VAL A 45 -10.97 -7.73 16.86
C VAL A 45 -11.40 -7.33 18.26
N ARG A 46 -11.49 -8.30 19.18
CA ARG A 46 -11.62 -7.99 20.60
C ARG A 46 -10.28 -7.43 21.08
N ASP A 47 -10.31 -6.55 22.08
CA ASP A 47 -9.11 -6.05 22.78
C ASP A 47 -8.43 -7.15 23.62
N SER A 48 -8.11 -8.29 22.99
CA SER A 48 -7.48 -9.46 23.59
C SER A 48 -5.97 -9.51 23.32
N PHE A 49 -5.36 -8.37 23.01
CA PHE A 49 -3.93 -8.29 22.77
C PHE A 49 -3.15 -8.52 24.07
N THR A 50 -2.20 -9.46 24.06
CA THR A 50 -1.41 -9.82 25.25
C THR A 50 -0.13 -9.01 25.39
N SER A 51 0.30 -8.31 24.33
CA SER A 51 1.53 -7.52 24.32
C SER A 51 1.52 -6.41 23.27
N THR A 52 2.31 -5.36 23.50
CA THR A 52 2.56 -4.28 22.53
C THR A 52 3.09 -4.81 21.20
N GLY A 53 3.89 -5.88 21.21
CA GLY A 53 4.40 -6.52 20.00
C GLY A 53 3.32 -7.15 19.12
N GLN A 54 2.28 -7.74 19.72
CA GLN A 54 1.13 -8.25 18.96
C GLN A 54 0.34 -7.10 18.32
N ILE A 55 0.12 -6.01 19.06
CA ILE A 55 -0.57 -4.83 18.55
C ILE A 55 0.20 -4.23 17.37
N LEU A 56 1.52 -4.05 17.52
CA LEU A 56 2.39 -3.54 16.48
C LEU A 56 2.34 -4.40 15.21
N LEU A 57 2.45 -5.72 15.36
CA LEU A 57 2.38 -6.64 14.22
C LEU A 57 1.02 -6.58 13.54
N PHE A 58 -0.06 -6.62 14.32
CA PHE A 58 -1.42 -6.52 13.80
C PHE A 58 -1.59 -5.21 13.02
N LYS A 59 -1.27 -4.05 13.61
CA LYS A 59 -1.45 -2.74 12.99
C LYS A 59 -0.55 -2.50 11.78
N THR A 60 0.67 -3.04 11.76
CA THR A 60 1.56 -2.90 10.59
C THR A 60 1.28 -3.89 9.48
N SER A 61 0.65 -5.03 9.76
CA SER A 61 0.49 -6.12 8.78
C SER A 61 -0.26 -5.73 7.50
N GLY A 62 -1.31 -4.91 7.59
CA GLY A 62 -2.01 -4.40 6.40
C GLY A 62 -1.09 -3.63 5.46
N PHE A 63 -0.30 -2.71 6.02
CA PHE A 63 0.75 -1.99 5.29
C PHE A 63 1.78 -2.94 4.68
N LEU A 64 2.27 -3.93 5.43
CA LEU A 64 3.33 -4.84 4.95
C LEU A 64 2.87 -5.66 3.74
N VAL A 65 1.62 -6.15 3.76
CA VAL A 65 1.04 -6.99 2.71
C VAL A 65 0.67 -6.19 1.46
N THR A 66 0.40 -4.90 1.58
CA THR A 66 0.11 -4.05 0.42
C THR A 66 1.34 -3.36 -0.14
N PHE A 67 2.20 -2.81 0.73
CA PHE A 67 3.34 -1.98 0.33
C PHE A 67 4.46 -2.78 -0.34
N TYR A 68 4.96 -3.85 0.30
CA TYR A 68 6.13 -4.57 -0.23
C TYR A 68 5.84 -5.31 -1.54
N PRO A 69 4.70 -6.03 -1.68
CA PRO A 69 4.34 -6.62 -2.97
C PRO A 69 4.15 -5.57 -4.06
N ALA A 70 3.52 -4.42 -3.75
CA ALA A 70 3.36 -3.33 -4.70
C ALA A 70 4.72 -2.74 -5.12
N LEU A 71 5.64 -2.57 -4.18
CA LEU A 71 7.01 -2.09 -4.43
C LEU A 71 7.77 -3.04 -5.36
N ILE A 72 7.79 -4.34 -5.03
CA ILE A 72 8.49 -5.36 -5.82
C ILE A 72 7.89 -5.44 -7.24
N LEU A 73 6.56 -5.48 -7.34
CA LEU A 73 5.85 -5.55 -8.61
C LEU A 73 6.10 -4.29 -9.45
N PHE A 74 6.07 -3.12 -8.82
CA PHE A 74 6.38 -1.84 -9.48
C PHE A 74 7.79 -1.84 -10.05
N LEU A 75 8.81 -2.14 -9.23
CA LEU A 75 10.21 -2.17 -9.67
C LEU A 75 10.42 -3.17 -10.81
N TYR A 76 9.80 -4.35 -10.72
CA TYR A 76 9.87 -5.38 -11.75
C TYR A 76 9.25 -4.92 -13.09
N LEU A 77 8.03 -4.37 -13.05
CA LEU A 77 7.31 -3.93 -14.24
C LEU A 77 7.93 -2.66 -14.84
N TRP A 78 8.44 -1.76 -14.00
CA TRP A 78 9.15 -0.56 -14.40
C TRP A 78 10.42 -0.89 -15.16
N LYS A 79 11.27 -1.80 -14.65
CA LYS A 79 12.49 -2.25 -15.34
C LYS A 79 12.21 -2.83 -16.73
N ARG A 80 11.00 -3.33 -16.96
CA ARG A 80 10.55 -3.89 -18.26
C ARG A 80 9.81 -2.89 -19.15
N GLY A 81 9.69 -1.63 -18.75
CA GLY A 81 8.94 -0.62 -19.50
C GLY A 81 7.44 -0.95 -19.63
N SER A 82 6.89 -1.76 -18.73
CA SER A 82 5.50 -2.20 -18.81
C SER A 82 4.55 -1.12 -18.30
N HIS A 83 3.49 -0.86 -19.06
CA HIS A 83 2.40 0.03 -18.64
C HIS A 83 1.66 -0.44 -17.38
N TRP A 84 1.82 -1.72 -17.01
CA TRP A 84 1.30 -2.27 -15.76
C TRP A 84 2.05 -1.77 -14.51
N ALA A 85 3.15 -1.03 -14.69
CA ALA A 85 3.80 -0.34 -13.58
C ALA A 85 2.87 0.71 -12.92
N HIS A 86 1.93 1.32 -13.66
CA HIS A 86 1.05 2.35 -13.08
C HIS A 86 0.08 1.81 -12.03
N PRO A 87 -0.70 0.73 -12.28
CA PRO A 87 -1.52 0.14 -11.24
C PRO A 87 -0.72 -0.28 -9.99
N ALA A 88 0.46 -0.89 -10.17
CA ALA A 88 1.34 -1.26 -9.07
C ALA A 88 1.82 -0.04 -8.28
N TYR A 89 2.14 1.05 -8.97
CA TYR A 89 2.50 2.32 -8.35
C TYR A 89 1.34 2.98 -7.59
N VAL A 90 0.12 2.93 -8.14
CA VAL A 90 -1.09 3.43 -7.44
C VAL A 90 -1.30 2.68 -6.13
N TRP A 91 -1.08 1.37 -6.10
CA TRP A 91 -1.09 0.60 -4.86
C TRP A 91 0.00 1.00 -3.88
N LEU A 92 1.21 1.22 -4.38
CA LEU A 92 2.33 1.68 -3.55
C LEU A 92 1.98 3.03 -2.86
N MET A 93 1.32 3.95 -3.57
CA MET A 93 0.85 5.23 -3.01
C MET A 93 -0.36 5.10 -2.09
N ALA A 94 -1.29 4.20 -2.40
CA ALA A 94 -2.46 3.95 -1.55
C ALA A 94 -2.07 3.35 -0.19
N SER A 95 -0.96 2.60 -0.16
CA SER A 95 -0.47 1.88 1.02
C SER A 95 -0.32 2.75 2.28
N PRO A 96 0.47 3.83 2.28
CA PRO A 96 0.58 4.71 3.44
C PRO A 96 -0.71 5.48 3.76
N LEU A 97 -1.54 5.80 2.77
CA LEU A 97 -2.79 6.54 2.98
C LEU A 97 -3.83 5.71 3.74
N VAL A 98 -4.02 4.45 3.34
CA VAL A 98 -4.99 3.56 3.99
C VAL A 98 -4.48 3.10 5.36
N SER A 99 -3.17 2.93 5.51
CA SER A 99 -2.53 2.55 6.78
C SER A 99 -2.38 3.72 7.78
N SER A 100 -2.83 4.93 7.42
CA SER A 100 -2.64 6.14 8.25
C SER A 100 -3.22 5.99 9.66
N ARG A 101 -4.42 5.40 9.76
CA ARG A 101 -5.08 5.12 11.04
C ARG A 101 -4.25 4.15 11.89
N ASP A 102 -3.74 3.09 11.28
CA ASP A 102 -2.93 2.09 11.98
C ASP A 102 -1.64 2.70 12.55
N PHE A 103 -0.97 3.58 11.79
CA PHE A 103 0.23 4.27 12.28
C PHE A 103 -0.06 5.21 13.46
N LEU A 104 -1.17 5.95 13.40
CA LEU A 104 -1.57 6.85 14.49
C LEU A 104 -1.91 6.05 15.76
N GLU A 105 -2.64 4.94 15.62
CA GLU A 105 -2.98 4.06 16.74
C GLU A 105 -1.73 3.41 17.36
N ILE A 106 -0.73 3.03 16.56
CA ILE A 106 0.59 2.60 17.07
C ILE A 106 1.22 3.69 17.96
N GLY A 107 1.23 4.94 17.48
CA GLY A 107 1.78 6.07 18.25
C GLY A 107 1.09 6.27 19.59
N HIS A 108 -0.24 6.15 19.61
CA HIS A 108 -1.04 6.23 20.82
C HIS A 108 -0.71 5.09 21.80
N ILE A 109 -0.60 3.86 21.30
CA ILE A 109 -0.39 2.66 22.12
C ILE A 109 1.00 2.62 22.75
N ILE A 110 2.03 3.13 22.04
CA ILE A 110 3.39 3.23 22.57
C ILE A 110 3.55 4.43 23.52
N GLY A 111 2.55 5.32 23.59
CA GLY A 111 2.63 6.57 24.36
C GLY A 111 3.53 7.62 23.72
N ILE A 112 3.91 7.42 22.46
CA ILE A 112 4.77 8.31 21.67
C ILE A 112 4.01 8.69 20.40
N ASN A 113 3.02 9.56 20.53
CA ASN A 113 2.17 10.02 19.41
C ASN A 113 3.00 10.52 18.21
N GLY A 114 4.16 11.14 18.48
CA GLY A 114 5.10 11.58 17.45
C GLY A 114 5.63 10.44 16.58
N MET A 115 5.80 9.23 17.12
CA MET A 115 6.30 8.07 16.38
C MET A 115 5.32 7.63 15.28
N GLY A 116 4.02 7.60 15.59
CA GLY A 116 2.98 7.26 14.62
C GLY A 116 2.91 8.26 13.46
N GLN A 117 3.01 9.55 13.79
CA GLN A 117 3.10 10.62 12.78
C GLN A 117 4.37 10.50 11.93
N THR A 118 5.53 10.23 12.54
CA THR A 118 6.78 10.01 11.81
C THR A 118 6.66 8.82 10.86
N LEU A 119 6.13 7.68 11.30
CA LEU A 119 5.93 6.51 10.42
C LEU A 119 5.04 6.84 9.22
N TYR A 120 3.94 7.56 9.44
CA TYR A 120 3.06 8.01 8.37
C TYR A 120 3.78 8.94 7.38
N TYR A 121 4.41 10.02 7.86
CA TYR A 121 5.09 10.98 6.99
C TYR A 121 6.30 10.41 6.28
N THR A 122 7.09 9.55 6.92
CA THR A 122 8.22 8.87 6.29
C THR A 122 7.74 7.94 5.18
N SER A 123 6.60 7.26 5.36
CA SER A 123 6.02 6.38 4.34
C SER A 123 5.44 7.17 3.16
N ILE A 124 4.81 8.33 3.42
CA ILE A 124 4.36 9.24 2.36
C ILE A 124 5.56 9.84 1.60
N LEU A 125 6.61 10.25 2.32
CA LEU A 125 7.80 10.82 1.72
C LEU A 125 8.52 9.79 0.84
N SER A 126 8.69 8.55 1.31
CA SER A 126 9.37 7.51 0.54
C SER A 126 8.63 7.17 -0.76
N THR A 127 7.31 7.04 -0.71
CA THR A 127 6.47 6.79 -1.89
C THR A 127 6.45 7.98 -2.85
N THR A 128 6.48 9.21 -2.33
CA THR A 128 6.60 10.43 -3.14
C THR A 128 7.98 10.54 -3.80
N LEU A 129 9.08 10.22 -3.10
CA LEU A 129 10.41 10.22 -3.71
C LEU A 129 10.50 9.20 -4.85
N MET A 130 9.89 8.03 -4.69
CA MET A 130 9.77 7.05 -5.77
C MET A 130 8.94 7.57 -6.95
N LEU A 131 7.89 8.37 -6.72
CA LEU A 131 7.16 9.07 -7.79
C LEU A 131 8.11 9.94 -8.60
N CYS A 132 8.89 10.77 -7.91
CA CYS A 132 9.75 11.75 -8.54
C CYS A 132 10.81 11.06 -9.39
N VAL A 133 11.41 9.98 -8.88
CA VAL A 133 12.36 9.16 -9.64
C VAL A 133 11.69 8.54 -10.86
N TYR A 134 10.50 7.97 -10.70
CA TYR A 134 9.76 7.35 -11.80
C TYR A 134 9.38 8.37 -12.89
N MET A 135 8.81 9.51 -12.50
CA MET A 135 8.42 10.59 -13.42
C MET A 135 9.64 11.22 -14.10
N HIS A 136 10.75 11.38 -13.39
CA HIS A 136 12.00 11.86 -13.96
C HIS A 136 12.52 10.90 -15.04
N GLU A 137 12.48 9.59 -14.79
CA GLU A 137 12.90 8.60 -15.79
C GLU A 137 11.97 8.56 -17.00
N VAL A 138 10.65 8.62 -16.79
CA VAL A 138 9.66 8.73 -17.88
C VAL A 138 9.88 9.98 -18.72
N TYR A 139 10.20 11.12 -18.09
CA TYR A 139 10.46 12.37 -18.78
C TYR A 139 11.79 12.37 -19.54
N ARG A 140 12.85 11.82 -18.94
CA ARG A 140 14.19 11.70 -19.54
C ARG A 140 14.18 10.74 -20.73
N ASN A 141 13.47 9.62 -20.61
CA ASN A 141 13.26 8.67 -21.69
C ASN A 141 12.01 9.07 -22.49
N LYS A 142 12.13 10.08 -23.38
CA LYS A 142 11.05 10.52 -24.29
C LYS A 142 10.31 9.37 -25.01
N GLY A 143 10.92 8.19 -25.16
CA GLY A 143 10.31 6.98 -25.73
C GLY A 143 9.27 6.28 -24.84
N LEU A 144 9.30 6.44 -23.50
CA LEU A 144 8.25 5.95 -22.62
C LEU A 144 6.98 6.79 -22.78
N LEU A 145 7.10 8.12 -22.92
CA LEU A 145 5.96 8.99 -23.25
C LEU A 145 5.30 8.63 -24.60
N ALA A 146 6.11 8.22 -25.59
CA ALA A 146 5.62 7.72 -26.88
C ALA A 146 4.89 6.36 -26.76
N SER A 147 5.39 5.43 -25.92
CA SER A 147 4.68 4.17 -25.62
C SER A 147 3.43 4.37 -24.75
N PHE A 148 3.42 5.43 -23.93
CA PHE A 148 2.28 5.90 -23.14
C PHE A 148 1.13 6.38 -24.03
N LEU A 149 1.45 7.18 -25.04
CA LEU A 149 0.47 7.81 -25.91
C LEU A 149 -0.03 6.89 -27.04
N ASN A 150 0.70 5.84 -27.38
CA ASN A 150 0.32 4.94 -28.48
C ASN A 150 -0.08 5.74 -29.74
N ILE A 151 0.62 6.84 -29.99
CA ILE A 151 0.57 7.60 -31.24
C ILE A 151 1.67 6.96 -32.10
N GLN A 152 1.36 5.81 -32.65
CA GLN A 152 2.03 5.31 -33.84
C GLN A 152 0.89 4.86 -34.75
N ASP A 153 0.62 5.76 -35.71
CA ASP A 153 -0.17 5.67 -36.94
C ASP A 153 -1.58 5.03 -36.88
#